data_AF-A0A316LC00-F1
#
_entry.id   AF-A0A316LC00-F1
#
_cell.length_a   1.000
_cell.length_b   1.000
_cell.length_c   1.000
_cell.angle_alpha   90.00
_cell.angle_beta   90.00
_cell.angle_gamma   90.00
#
_symmetry.space_group_name_H-M   'P 1'
#
loop_
_entity.id
_entity.type
_entity.pdbx_description
1 polymer ?
#
loop_
_entity_poly.entity_id
_entity_poly.type
_entity_poly.pdbx_seq_one_letter_code
_entity_poly.pdbx_strand_id
1 'polypeptide(L)'
;MQNFQPIINDIVNETKRQKDKGKVASYIPELSNIDPNKFGICILDTNGIEYSAGDSNEQFSIQSISKVMSLSMAFSMIGEGLWKRVGVEPSGDPFNHLSLLEMENGIPRNPLINAGAIVISDILISNLKNPKSDFLKYVQGIANDSSISYDEKVAASEKRTGFRNYAAAYLIKSFGNLKNDVETVLDFYFHACSIRMSCKQLVKVFYIFMNRGNCLQNDNYLKLPQVKRINAIMLTCGFYDEAGEFAFEVGLPGKSGVGGGIVALLPNKFCVSTWSPGLNRKGNSKLGMLALEKLTTDTGLSIF
;
A
#
# COMPACT_ATOMS: atom_id res chain seq x y z
N MET A 1 -17.79 18.77 13.77
CA MET A 1 -17.15 17.79 12.85
C MET A 1 -16.62 18.55 11.66
N GLN A 2 -15.41 18.25 11.21
CA GLN A 2 -14.82 18.91 10.05
C GLN A 2 -15.49 18.41 8.78
N ASN A 3 -16.01 19.32 7.95
CA ASN A 3 -16.52 18.96 6.64
C ASN A 3 -15.37 18.97 5.64
N PHE A 4 -14.91 17.81 5.21
CA PHE A 4 -13.80 17.69 4.26
C PHE A 4 -14.21 18.00 2.81
N GLN A 5 -15.51 18.02 2.47
CA GLN A 5 -15.95 18.12 1.08
C GLN A 5 -15.46 19.38 0.35
N PRO A 6 -15.56 20.60 0.93
CA PRO A 6 -15.06 21.81 0.26
C PRO A 6 -13.54 21.72 0.02
N ILE A 7 -12.79 21.23 1.00
CA ILE A 7 -11.33 21.09 0.94
C ILE A 7 -10.91 20.15 -0.19
N ILE A 8 -11.50 18.95 -0.27
CA ILE A 8 -11.13 18.01 -1.33
C ILE A 8 -11.59 18.47 -2.73
N ASN A 9 -12.67 19.25 -2.83
CA ASN A 9 -13.07 19.87 -4.10
C ASN A 9 -12.03 20.89 -4.58
N ASP A 10 -11.52 21.72 -3.66
CA ASP A 10 -10.47 22.71 -3.97
C ASP A 10 -9.16 22.03 -4.36
N ILE A 11 -8.77 20.96 -3.64
CA ILE A 11 -7.62 20.13 -3.99
C ILE A 11 -7.75 19.56 -5.40
N VAL A 12 -8.90 18.98 -5.77
CA VAL A 12 -9.14 18.47 -7.14
C VAL A 12 -9.02 19.57 -8.19
N ASN A 13 -9.52 20.77 -7.90
CA ASN A 13 -9.41 21.90 -8.82
C ASN A 13 -7.95 22.35 -8.98
N GLU A 14 -7.16 22.31 -7.92
CA GLU A 14 -5.75 22.64 -7.94
C GLU A 14 -4.92 21.59 -8.71
N THR A 15 -5.14 20.30 -8.45
CA THR A 15 -4.44 19.23 -9.18
C THR A 15 -4.72 19.28 -10.67
N LYS A 16 -5.94 19.67 -11.10
CA LYS A 16 -6.27 19.93 -12.51
C LYS A 16 -5.41 21.04 -13.13
N ARG A 17 -5.12 22.12 -12.40
CA ARG A 17 -4.33 23.28 -12.87
C ARG A 17 -2.83 22.99 -12.98
N GLN A 18 -2.31 21.96 -12.31
CA GLN A 18 -0.89 21.62 -12.37
C GLN A 18 -0.47 21.24 -13.79
N LYS A 19 0.59 21.86 -14.33
CA LYS A 19 1.09 21.53 -15.68
C LYS A 19 1.85 20.22 -15.71
N ASP A 20 2.67 19.98 -14.69
CA ASP A 20 3.43 18.75 -14.54
C ASP A 20 2.62 17.71 -13.76
N LYS A 21 2.16 16.69 -14.48
CA LYS A 21 1.38 15.57 -13.92
C LYS A 21 2.26 14.41 -13.47
N GLY A 22 3.57 14.46 -13.68
CA GLY A 22 4.47 13.32 -13.55
C GLY A 22 4.45 12.40 -14.77
N LYS A 23 5.11 11.24 -14.66
CA LYS A 23 5.22 10.24 -15.74
C LYS A 23 4.47 8.97 -15.38
N VAL A 24 3.57 8.53 -16.26
CA VAL A 24 2.83 7.28 -16.09
C VAL A 24 3.78 6.09 -16.15
N ALA A 25 3.58 5.11 -15.26
CA ALA A 25 4.36 3.87 -15.27
C ALA A 25 4.15 3.10 -16.57
N SER A 26 5.24 2.69 -17.22
CA SER A 26 5.19 2.14 -18.58
C SER A 26 5.92 0.81 -18.74
N TYR A 27 6.29 0.13 -17.65
CA TYR A 27 7.03 -1.15 -17.70
C TYR A 27 6.12 -2.34 -18.01
N ILE A 28 4.80 -2.20 -17.81
CA ILE A 28 3.77 -3.12 -18.30
C ILE A 28 2.67 -2.37 -19.06
N PRO A 29 2.05 -2.97 -20.10
CA PRO A 29 1.04 -2.32 -20.93
C PRO A 29 -0.21 -1.88 -20.16
N GLU A 30 -0.59 -2.62 -19.12
CA GLU A 30 -1.79 -2.33 -18.32
C GLU A 30 -1.68 -1.02 -17.53
N LEU A 31 -0.47 -0.54 -17.26
CA LEU A 31 -0.24 0.74 -16.57
C LEU A 31 0.00 1.90 -17.54
N SER A 32 0.48 1.64 -18.76
CA SER A 32 0.99 2.68 -19.67
C SER A 32 -0.08 3.54 -20.34
N ASN A 33 -1.32 3.06 -20.40
CA ASN A 33 -2.38 3.65 -21.22
C ASN A 33 -3.41 4.47 -20.43
N ILE A 34 -3.08 4.82 -19.17
CA ILE A 34 -3.97 5.61 -18.31
C ILE A 34 -3.76 7.11 -18.59
N ASP A 35 -4.84 7.86 -18.73
CA ASP A 35 -4.79 9.31 -18.94
C ASP A 35 -4.10 10.01 -17.74
N PRO A 36 -2.97 10.71 -17.94
CA PRO A 36 -2.25 11.41 -16.88
C PRO A 36 -3.02 12.55 -16.22
N ASN A 37 -4.15 13.00 -16.81
CA ASN A 37 -4.98 14.07 -16.24
C ASN A 37 -5.96 13.58 -15.17
N LYS A 38 -6.11 12.26 -14.99
CA LYS A 38 -7.01 11.70 -14.00
C LYS A 38 -6.51 11.93 -12.58
N PHE A 39 -7.45 12.27 -11.72
CA PHE A 39 -7.19 12.45 -10.29
C PHE A 39 -8.45 12.16 -9.48
N GLY A 40 -8.35 11.23 -8.53
CA GLY A 40 -9.40 10.90 -7.58
C GLY A 40 -8.92 11.02 -6.14
N ILE A 41 -9.80 11.45 -5.24
CA ILE A 41 -9.55 11.51 -3.79
C ILE A 41 -10.78 11.04 -3.02
N CYS A 42 -10.56 10.28 -1.96
CA CYS A 42 -11.60 9.91 -1.01
C CYS A 42 -11.08 9.97 0.43
N ILE A 43 -11.88 10.51 1.34
CA ILE A 43 -11.66 10.51 2.79
C ILE A 43 -12.80 9.74 3.45
N LEU A 44 -12.46 8.90 4.43
CA LEU A 44 -13.40 8.21 5.32
C LEU A 44 -13.07 8.62 6.75
N ASP A 45 -14.03 9.22 7.47
CA ASP A 45 -13.84 9.67 8.85
C ASP A 45 -14.19 8.56 9.87
N THR A 46 -13.97 8.82 11.17
CA THR A 46 -14.31 7.87 12.24
C THR A 46 -15.79 7.55 12.35
N ASN A 47 -16.67 8.39 11.84
CA ASN A 47 -18.12 8.17 11.88
C ASN A 47 -18.62 7.36 10.67
N GLY A 48 -17.72 6.95 9.78
CA GLY A 48 -18.08 6.24 8.55
C GLY A 48 -18.60 7.16 7.45
N ILE A 49 -18.40 8.48 7.55
CA ILE A 49 -18.80 9.43 6.52
C ILE A 49 -17.72 9.45 5.43
N GLU A 50 -18.15 9.19 4.19
CA GLU A 50 -17.31 9.27 3.00
C GLU A 50 -17.41 10.65 2.35
N TYR A 51 -16.25 11.24 2.08
CA TYR A 51 -16.09 12.43 1.25
C TYR A 51 -15.31 12.04 0.01
N SER A 52 -15.75 12.44 -1.18
CA SER A 52 -15.10 12.02 -2.43
C SER A 52 -15.17 13.11 -3.49
N ALA A 53 -14.15 13.19 -4.34
CA ALA A 53 -14.10 14.11 -5.47
C ALA A 53 -13.22 13.55 -6.61
N GLY A 54 -13.42 14.08 -7.82
CA GLY A 54 -12.72 13.63 -9.02
C GLY A 54 -13.02 12.16 -9.37
N ASP A 55 -12.03 11.47 -9.93
CA ASP A 55 -12.12 10.09 -10.43
C ASP A 55 -12.05 9.03 -9.31
N SER A 56 -12.56 9.35 -8.12
CA SER A 56 -12.48 8.52 -6.90
C SER A 56 -13.09 7.12 -7.00
N ASN A 57 -13.95 6.87 -8.00
CA ASN A 57 -14.55 5.56 -8.25
C ASN A 57 -13.75 4.72 -9.26
N GLU A 58 -12.77 5.32 -9.95
CA GLU A 58 -11.97 4.60 -10.93
C GLU A 58 -11.11 3.55 -10.25
N GLN A 59 -11.16 2.34 -10.80
CA GLN A 59 -10.47 1.18 -10.26
C GLN A 59 -9.08 1.05 -10.89
N PHE A 60 -8.06 0.91 -10.04
CA PHE A 60 -6.67 0.77 -10.44
C PHE A 60 -6.01 -0.38 -9.66
N SER A 61 -4.92 -0.93 -10.20
CA SER A 61 -4.13 -1.92 -9.47
C SER A 61 -3.42 -1.24 -8.29
N ILE A 62 -3.69 -1.72 -7.07
CA ILE A 62 -3.16 -1.10 -5.85
C ILE A 62 -1.66 -1.34 -5.65
N GLN A 63 -1.08 -2.29 -6.40
CA GLN A 63 0.35 -2.55 -6.45
C GLN A 63 0.92 -2.72 -5.03
N SER A 64 2.00 -2.04 -4.68
CA SER A 64 2.67 -2.17 -3.38
C SER A 64 1.85 -1.70 -2.17
N ILE A 65 0.67 -1.10 -2.37
CA ILE A 65 -0.26 -0.87 -1.27
C ILE A 65 -0.72 -2.22 -0.69
N SER A 66 -0.81 -3.26 -1.53
CA SER A 66 -1.09 -4.67 -1.16
C SER A 66 -0.25 -5.18 0.03
N LYS A 67 0.99 -4.70 0.17
CA LYS A 67 1.95 -5.11 1.19
C LYS A 67 1.47 -4.82 2.62
N VAL A 68 0.68 -3.76 2.81
CA VAL A 68 0.14 -3.43 4.13
C VAL A 68 -0.93 -4.46 4.53
N MET A 69 -1.79 -4.89 3.60
CA MET A 69 -2.81 -5.90 3.86
C MET A 69 -2.19 -7.29 4.03
N SER A 70 -1.17 -7.65 3.26
CA SER A 70 -0.49 -8.93 3.45
C SER A 70 0.25 -8.97 4.79
N LEU A 71 0.90 -7.85 5.18
CA LEU A 71 1.50 -7.70 6.50
C LEU A 71 0.45 -7.83 7.61
N SER A 72 -0.71 -7.18 7.48
CA SER A 72 -1.74 -7.24 8.52
C SER A 72 -2.29 -8.65 8.71
N MET A 73 -2.57 -9.36 7.63
CA MET A 73 -3.02 -10.75 7.68
C MET A 73 -1.94 -11.67 8.28
N ALA A 74 -0.69 -11.55 7.83
CA ALA A 74 0.39 -12.36 8.39
C ALA A 74 0.60 -12.06 9.88
N PHE A 75 0.61 -10.79 10.27
CA PHE A 75 0.84 -10.40 11.65
C PHE A 75 -0.30 -10.83 12.58
N SER A 76 -1.56 -10.82 12.11
CA SER A 76 -2.70 -11.33 12.88
C SER A 76 -2.58 -12.83 13.16
N MET A 77 -2.01 -13.60 12.22
CA MET A 77 -1.87 -15.06 12.32
C MET A 77 -0.67 -15.49 13.20
N ILE A 78 0.51 -14.90 12.99
CA ILE A 78 1.76 -15.40 13.61
C ILE A 78 2.34 -14.48 14.70
N GLY A 79 1.76 -13.29 14.90
CA GLY A 79 2.19 -12.36 15.94
C GLY A 79 3.66 -11.95 15.82
N GLU A 80 4.32 -11.76 16.97
CA GLU A 80 5.72 -11.28 17.04
C GLU A 80 6.73 -12.19 16.36
N GLY A 81 6.38 -13.46 16.09
CA GLY A 81 7.25 -14.38 15.36
C GLY A 81 7.62 -13.88 13.96
N LEU A 82 6.82 -12.98 13.39
CA LEU A 82 7.05 -12.33 12.11
C LEU A 82 8.38 -11.57 12.08
N TRP A 83 8.74 -10.88 13.17
CA TRP A 83 9.92 -10.00 13.25
C TRP A 83 11.25 -10.76 13.30
N LYS A 84 11.21 -12.09 13.40
CA LYS A 84 12.40 -12.94 13.23
C LYS A 84 12.81 -13.10 11.77
N ARG A 85 11.90 -12.82 10.83
CA ARG A 85 12.08 -13.05 9.39
C ARG A 85 12.20 -11.76 8.59
N VAL A 86 11.78 -10.63 9.16
CA VAL A 86 11.83 -9.30 8.53
C VAL A 86 11.97 -8.25 9.63
N GLY A 87 12.77 -7.22 9.38
CA GLY A 87 12.96 -6.09 10.30
C GLY A 87 11.80 -5.09 10.28
N VAL A 88 12.06 -3.91 10.86
CA VAL A 88 11.09 -2.80 10.94
C VAL A 88 11.70 -1.44 10.54
N GLU A 89 12.94 -1.43 10.08
CA GLU A 89 13.72 -0.22 9.83
C GLU A 89 13.66 0.19 8.34
N PRO A 90 13.77 1.49 8.02
CA PRO A 90 14.00 1.91 6.65
C PRO A 90 15.32 1.30 6.11
N SER A 91 15.40 1.10 4.79
CA SER A 91 16.60 0.54 4.16
C SER A 91 17.72 1.56 3.97
N GLY A 92 17.42 2.86 3.90
CA GLY A 92 18.41 3.93 3.64
C GLY A 92 18.99 3.92 2.22
N ASP A 93 19.24 2.74 1.66
CA ASP A 93 19.56 2.47 0.27
C ASP A 93 18.30 2.27 -0.59
N PRO A 94 18.38 2.48 -1.92
CA PRO A 94 17.25 2.27 -2.80
C PRO A 94 16.68 0.86 -2.62
N PHE A 95 15.36 0.77 -2.49
CA PHE A 95 14.63 -0.44 -2.09
C PHE A 95 14.90 -1.73 -2.92
N ASN A 96 15.62 -1.63 -4.05
CA ASN A 96 15.97 -2.74 -4.94
C ASN A 96 17.43 -3.21 -4.81
N HIS A 97 18.21 -2.73 -3.83
CA HIS A 97 19.59 -3.17 -3.64
C HIS A 97 19.65 -4.56 -2.98
N LEU A 98 20.04 -5.58 -3.77
CA LEU A 98 20.23 -6.95 -3.29
C LEU A 98 21.43 -7.10 -2.34
N SER A 99 22.42 -6.20 -2.43
CA SER A 99 23.62 -6.24 -1.60
C SER A 99 23.31 -6.12 -0.11
N LEU A 100 22.36 -5.26 0.26
CA LEU A 100 21.96 -5.12 1.67
C LEU A 100 21.31 -6.41 2.17
N LEU A 101 20.49 -7.05 1.34
CA LEU A 101 19.85 -8.32 1.68
C LEU A 101 20.87 -9.44 1.89
N GLU A 102 21.96 -9.45 1.11
CA GLU A 102 23.08 -10.37 1.31
C GLU A 102 23.81 -10.10 2.63
N MET A 103 24.13 -8.83 2.92
CA MET A 103 24.78 -8.43 4.18
C MET A 103 23.96 -8.77 5.42
N GLU A 104 22.63 -8.74 5.31
CA GLU A 104 21.69 -9.07 6.38
C GLU A 104 21.25 -10.53 6.39
N ASN A 105 21.99 -11.42 5.71
CA ASN A 105 21.75 -12.87 5.68
C ASN A 105 20.31 -13.21 5.26
N GLY A 106 19.79 -12.52 4.25
CA GLY A 106 18.46 -12.76 3.70
C GLY A 106 17.31 -12.27 4.58
N ILE A 107 17.56 -11.47 5.63
CA ILE A 107 16.52 -10.83 6.44
C ILE A 107 16.27 -9.43 5.89
N PRO A 108 15.11 -9.15 5.27
CA PRO A 108 14.84 -7.82 4.73
C PRO A 108 14.60 -6.79 5.84
N ARG A 109 15.01 -5.53 5.61
CA ARG A 109 14.90 -4.42 6.59
C ARG A 109 13.50 -4.12 7.11
N ASN A 110 12.47 -4.26 6.27
CA ASN A 110 11.07 -4.01 6.62
C ASN A 110 10.11 -4.73 5.67
N PRO A 111 8.83 -4.91 6.04
CA PRO A 111 7.86 -5.64 5.20
C PRO A 111 7.31 -4.84 4.01
N LEU A 112 7.59 -3.54 3.88
CA LEU A 112 7.00 -2.69 2.83
C LEU A 112 7.92 -2.50 1.60
N ILE A 113 9.17 -2.95 1.67
CA ILE A 113 10.03 -3.21 0.51
C ILE A 113 9.69 -4.56 -0.15
N ASN A 114 10.12 -4.77 -1.39
CA ASN A 114 9.77 -6.00 -2.14
C ASN A 114 10.26 -7.26 -1.45
N ALA A 115 11.53 -7.29 -1.02
CA ALA A 115 12.12 -8.44 -0.33
C ALA A 115 11.34 -8.81 0.95
N GLY A 116 10.93 -7.82 1.75
CA GLY A 116 10.10 -8.03 2.93
C GLY A 116 8.73 -8.60 2.58
N ALA A 117 8.06 -8.01 1.59
CA ALA A 117 6.75 -8.48 1.12
C ALA A 117 6.79 -9.91 0.54
N ILE A 118 7.90 -10.33 -0.05
CA ILE A 118 8.12 -11.72 -0.50
C ILE A 118 8.22 -12.66 0.71
N VAL A 119 8.92 -12.28 1.78
CA VAL A 119 8.95 -13.06 3.04
C VAL A 119 7.56 -13.13 3.68
N ILE A 120 6.80 -12.02 3.68
CA ILE A 120 5.39 -12.01 4.14
C ILE A 120 4.54 -12.95 3.29
N SER A 121 4.74 -12.97 1.97
CA SER A 121 4.06 -13.89 1.06
C SER A 121 4.35 -15.35 1.42
N ASP A 122 5.61 -15.71 1.69
CA ASP A 122 5.98 -17.06 2.13
C ASP A 122 5.35 -17.46 3.47
N ILE A 123 5.23 -16.51 4.41
CA ILE A 123 4.50 -16.74 5.67
C ILE A 123 3.04 -17.08 5.37
N LEU A 124 2.37 -16.31 4.50
CA LEU A 124 0.97 -16.53 4.16
C LEU A 124 0.77 -17.87 3.42
N ILE A 125 1.63 -18.20 2.44
CA ILE A 125 1.62 -19.51 1.77
C ILE A 125 1.68 -20.65 2.78
N SER A 126 2.52 -20.53 3.81
CA SER A 126 2.70 -21.58 4.82
C SER A 126 1.51 -21.77 5.76
N ASN A 127 0.65 -20.75 5.91
CA ASN A 127 -0.40 -20.73 6.94
C ASN A 127 -1.83 -20.69 6.37
N LEU A 128 -1.98 -20.49 5.06
CA LEU A 128 -3.28 -20.44 4.39
C LEU A 128 -3.51 -21.70 3.56
N LYS A 129 -4.76 -22.17 3.53
CA LYS A 129 -5.14 -23.36 2.76
C LYS A 129 -5.23 -23.04 1.27
N ASN A 130 -5.82 -21.89 0.93
CA ASN A 130 -5.97 -21.41 -0.44
C ASN A 130 -5.48 -19.96 -0.50
N PRO A 131 -4.15 -19.71 -0.46
CA PRO A 131 -3.59 -18.40 -0.15
C PRO A 131 -4.20 -17.22 -0.92
N LYS A 132 -4.36 -17.33 -2.24
CA LYS A 132 -5.00 -16.28 -3.06
C LYS A 132 -6.46 -16.04 -2.69
N SER A 133 -7.27 -17.10 -2.61
CA SER A 133 -8.69 -16.95 -2.28
C SER A 133 -8.89 -16.44 -0.86
N ASP A 134 -8.11 -16.96 0.10
CA ASP A 134 -8.19 -16.59 1.51
C ASP A 134 -7.75 -15.13 1.72
N PHE A 135 -6.69 -14.69 1.04
CA PHE A 135 -6.24 -13.29 1.07
C PHE A 135 -7.26 -12.34 0.43
N LEU A 136 -7.82 -12.70 -0.74
CA LEU A 136 -8.85 -11.88 -1.38
C LEU A 136 -10.09 -11.75 -0.48
N LYS A 137 -10.54 -12.85 0.13
CA LYS A 137 -11.68 -12.84 1.07
C LYS A 137 -11.39 -12.00 2.32
N TYR A 138 -10.16 -12.04 2.84
CA TYR A 138 -9.75 -11.17 3.94
C TYR A 138 -9.91 -9.70 3.57
N VAL A 139 -9.42 -9.31 2.40
CA VAL A 139 -9.52 -7.92 1.89
C VAL A 139 -10.98 -7.52 1.63
N GLN A 140 -11.75 -8.38 0.96
CA GLN A 140 -13.18 -8.16 0.70
C GLN A 140 -13.99 -8.04 2.00
N GLY A 141 -13.66 -8.86 3.01
CA GLY A 141 -14.30 -8.83 4.32
C GLY A 141 -14.08 -7.52 5.05
N ILE A 142 -12.84 -6.99 5.05
CA ILE A 142 -12.56 -5.69 5.69
C ILE A 142 -13.36 -4.57 5.04
N ALA A 143 -13.45 -4.56 3.71
CA ALA A 143 -14.21 -3.55 2.98
C ALA A 143 -15.74 -3.79 2.99
N ASN A 144 -16.16 -5.00 3.36
CA ASN A 144 -17.48 -5.55 3.09
C ASN A 144 -17.92 -5.34 1.63
N ASP A 145 -17.05 -5.70 0.68
CA ASP A 145 -17.24 -5.47 -0.75
C ASP A 145 -16.67 -6.64 -1.58
N SER A 146 -17.56 -7.47 -2.13
CA SER A 146 -17.19 -8.62 -2.96
C SER A 146 -16.81 -8.27 -4.40
N SER A 147 -16.91 -7.00 -4.81
CA SER A 147 -16.52 -6.55 -6.16
C SER A 147 -15.01 -6.37 -6.30
N ILE A 148 -14.28 -6.32 -5.19
CA ILE A 148 -12.80 -6.27 -5.17
C ILE A 148 -12.29 -7.59 -5.72
N SER A 149 -11.44 -7.53 -6.75
CA SER A 149 -10.91 -8.71 -7.44
C SER A 149 -9.45 -8.52 -7.83
N TYR A 150 -8.80 -9.61 -8.23
CA TYR A 150 -7.52 -9.53 -8.93
C TYR A 150 -7.71 -9.02 -10.35
N ASP A 151 -6.71 -8.29 -10.85
CA ASP A 151 -6.50 -8.10 -12.28
C ASP A 151 -5.50 -9.15 -12.79
N GLU A 152 -6.03 -10.19 -13.43
CA GLU A 152 -5.23 -11.32 -13.92
C GLU A 152 -4.23 -10.90 -15.02
N LYS A 153 -4.52 -9.85 -15.78
CA LYS A 153 -3.60 -9.35 -16.82
C LYS A 153 -2.40 -8.68 -16.17
N VAL A 154 -2.65 -7.82 -15.17
CA VAL A 154 -1.58 -7.21 -14.38
C VAL A 154 -0.75 -8.28 -13.68
N ALA A 155 -1.37 -9.27 -13.03
CA ALA A 155 -0.64 -10.37 -12.38
C ALA A 155 0.29 -11.11 -13.36
N ALA A 156 -0.21 -11.44 -14.55
CA ALA A 156 0.57 -12.12 -15.57
C ALA A 156 1.71 -11.24 -16.13
N SER A 157 1.46 -9.94 -16.34
CA SER A 157 2.47 -8.98 -16.82
C SER A 157 3.58 -8.74 -15.78
N GLU A 158 3.21 -8.57 -14.51
CA GLU A 158 4.15 -8.46 -13.39
C GLU A 158 5.02 -9.72 -13.26
N LYS A 159 4.41 -10.92 -13.39
CA LYS A 159 5.15 -12.17 -13.36
C LYS A 159 6.19 -12.28 -14.50
N ARG A 160 5.81 -11.93 -15.73
CA ARG A 160 6.71 -11.98 -16.90
C ARG A 160 7.89 -11.01 -16.80
N THR A 161 7.74 -9.91 -16.08
CA THR A 161 8.75 -8.85 -15.98
C THR A 161 9.45 -8.80 -14.61
N GLY A 162 9.05 -9.67 -13.68
CA GLY A 162 9.45 -9.66 -12.28
C GLY A 162 10.85 -10.15 -11.96
N PHE A 163 11.81 -10.08 -12.89
CA PHE A 163 13.16 -10.65 -12.76
C PHE A 163 13.87 -10.25 -11.46
N ARG A 164 13.74 -8.99 -11.03
CA ARG A 164 14.31 -8.50 -9.76
C ARG A 164 13.68 -9.17 -8.53
N ASN A 165 12.38 -9.44 -8.57
CA ASN A 165 11.69 -10.14 -7.49
C ASN A 165 12.12 -11.61 -7.44
N TYR A 166 12.31 -12.26 -8.60
CA TYR A 166 12.91 -13.60 -8.68
C TYR A 166 14.32 -13.64 -8.09
N ALA A 167 15.20 -12.71 -8.47
CA ALA A 167 16.55 -12.62 -7.92
C ALA A 167 16.54 -12.44 -6.39
N ALA A 168 15.70 -11.53 -5.88
CA ALA A 168 15.52 -11.33 -4.45
C ALA A 168 15.01 -12.61 -3.75
N ALA A 169 13.99 -13.26 -4.30
CA ALA A 169 13.42 -14.46 -3.70
C ALA A 169 14.42 -15.62 -3.63
N TYR A 170 15.18 -15.88 -4.70
CA TYR A 170 16.23 -16.90 -4.68
C TYR A 170 17.35 -16.58 -3.68
N LEU A 171 17.73 -15.30 -3.55
CA LEU A 171 18.72 -14.88 -2.55
C LEU A 171 18.21 -15.08 -1.12
N ILE A 172 16.96 -14.69 -0.82
CA ILE A 172 16.35 -14.93 0.49
C ILE A 172 16.28 -16.44 0.78
N LYS A 173 15.97 -17.25 -0.24
CA LYS A 173 15.91 -18.71 -0.13
C LYS A 173 17.26 -19.34 0.13
N SER A 174 18.35 -18.85 -0.48
CA SER A 174 19.70 -19.37 -0.22
C SER A 174 20.15 -19.16 1.22
N PHE A 175 19.61 -18.14 1.91
CA PHE A 175 19.82 -17.92 3.35
C PHE A 175 18.80 -18.64 4.25
N GLY A 176 17.90 -19.45 3.69
CA GLY A 176 16.92 -20.23 4.46
C GLY A 176 15.73 -19.41 4.99
N ASN A 177 15.56 -18.16 4.55
CA ASN A 177 14.43 -17.31 4.96
C ASN A 177 13.24 -17.35 3.97
N LEU A 178 13.21 -18.30 3.02
CA LEU A 178 11.99 -18.76 2.35
C LEU A 178 11.87 -20.28 2.56
N LYS A 179 10.67 -20.75 2.91
CA LYS A 179 10.41 -22.16 3.18
C LYS A 179 9.74 -22.85 1.99
N ASN A 180 8.97 -22.11 1.22
CA ASN A 180 8.21 -22.61 0.09
C ASN A 180 8.99 -22.47 -1.21
N ASP A 181 8.43 -23.02 -2.28
CA ASP A 181 8.95 -22.83 -3.63
C ASP A 181 8.85 -21.36 -4.08
N VAL A 182 9.88 -20.86 -4.78
CA VAL A 182 9.97 -19.46 -5.20
C VAL A 182 8.85 -19.11 -6.16
N GLU A 183 8.51 -20.00 -7.09
CA GLU A 183 7.40 -19.77 -8.04
C GLU A 183 6.07 -19.63 -7.29
N THR A 184 5.84 -20.48 -6.29
CA THR A 184 4.61 -20.42 -5.48
C THR A 184 4.49 -19.11 -4.70
N VAL A 185 5.59 -18.69 -4.05
CA VAL A 185 5.63 -17.44 -3.27
C VAL A 185 5.42 -16.22 -4.17
N LEU A 186 6.13 -16.17 -5.30
CA LEU A 186 6.05 -15.02 -6.22
C LEU A 186 4.73 -14.97 -6.97
N ASP A 187 4.16 -16.11 -7.32
CA ASP A 187 2.83 -16.17 -7.91
C ASP A 187 1.78 -15.53 -6.98
N PHE A 188 1.80 -15.83 -5.68
CA PHE A 188 0.95 -15.13 -4.71
C PHE A 188 1.28 -13.64 -4.60
N TYR A 189 2.56 -13.27 -4.51
CA TYR A 189 3.00 -11.88 -4.43
C TYR A 189 2.48 -11.03 -5.60
N PHE A 190 2.57 -11.53 -6.84
CA PHE A 190 2.09 -10.81 -8.02
C PHE A 190 0.57 -10.66 -8.05
N HIS A 191 -0.18 -11.67 -7.57
CA HIS A 191 -1.64 -11.54 -7.42
C HIS A 191 -2.00 -10.52 -6.34
N ALA A 192 -1.31 -10.52 -5.20
CA ALA A 192 -1.54 -9.52 -4.16
C ALA A 192 -1.37 -8.09 -4.71
N CYS A 193 -0.33 -7.84 -5.51
CA CYS A 193 -0.11 -6.55 -6.18
C CYS A 193 -1.19 -6.23 -7.23
N SER A 194 -1.80 -7.23 -7.87
CA SER A 194 -2.79 -7.03 -8.93
C SER A 194 -4.20 -6.75 -8.43
N ILE A 195 -4.45 -6.77 -7.12
CA ILE A 195 -5.76 -6.40 -6.56
C ILE A 195 -6.16 -5.03 -7.09
N ARG A 196 -7.39 -4.94 -7.59
CA ARG A 196 -7.92 -3.71 -8.18
C ARG A 196 -8.93 -3.06 -7.24
N MET A 197 -8.73 -1.78 -6.94
CA MET A 197 -9.61 -1.00 -6.06
C MET A 197 -9.74 0.44 -6.55
N SER A 198 -10.84 1.09 -6.14
CA SER A 198 -10.97 2.55 -6.21
C SER A 198 -10.48 3.23 -4.93
N CYS A 199 -10.37 4.57 -4.94
CA CYS A 199 -10.07 5.34 -3.74
C CYS A 199 -11.08 5.02 -2.61
N LYS A 200 -12.37 4.92 -2.95
CA LYS A 200 -13.42 4.58 -1.98
C LYS A 200 -13.25 3.21 -1.35
N GLN A 201 -12.91 2.21 -2.15
CA GLN A 201 -12.64 0.86 -1.64
C GLN A 201 -11.40 0.84 -0.75
N LEU A 202 -10.37 1.58 -1.14
CA LEU A 202 -9.09 1.59 -0.44
C LEU A 202 -9.21 2.19 0.97
N VAL A 203 -9.96 3.29 1.16
CA VAL A 203 -10.18 3.87 2.50
C VAL A 203 -10.96 2.93 3.42
N LYS A 204 -11.87 2.09 2.89
CA LYS A 204 -12.60 1.09 3.67
C LYS A 204 -11.68 -0.02 4.16
N VAL A 205 -10.81 -0.52 3.28
CA VAL A 205 -9.80 -1.53 3.64
C VAL A 205 -8.85 -0.98 4.70
N PHE A 206 -8.43 0.28 4.58
CA PHE A 206 -7.49 0.89 5.51
C PHE A 206 -8.12 1.42 6.79
N TYR A 207 -9.45 1.41 6.89
CA TYR A 207 -10.17 1.87 8.08
C TYR A 207 -9.72 1.14 9.35
N ILE A 208 -9.38 -0.15 9.27
CA ILE A 208 -8.89 -0.92 10.42
C ILE A 208 -7.63 -0.32 11.04
N PHE A 209 -6.78 0.35 10.26
CA PHE A 209 -5.52 0.92 10.74
C PHE A 209 -5.70 2.27 11.45
N MET A 210 -6.75 3.03 11.10
CA MET A 210 -7.13 4.22 11.87
C MET A 210 -8.06 3.88 13.04
N ASN A 211 -8.81 2.77 12.96
CA ASN A 211 -9.87 2.39 13.89
C ASN A 211 -9.52 1.18 14.75
N ARG A 212 -8.29 1.14 15.29
CA ARG A 212 -7.86 0.17 16.33
C ARG A 212 -8.06 -1.31 15.95
N GLY A 213 -8.10 -1.60 14.66
CA GLY A 213 -8.23 -2.94 14.09
C GLY A 213 -9.64 -3.34 13.72
N ASN A 214 -10.64 -2.48 13.93
CA ASN A 214 -12.05 -2.77 13.61
C ASN A 214 -12.42 -2.21 12.23
N CYS A 215 -13.09 -3.00 11.40
CA CYS A 215 -13.66 -2.52 10.14
C CYS A 215 -14.94 -1.68 10.39
N LEU A 216 -15.56 -1.17 9.33
CA LEU A 216 -16.81 -0.40 9.43
C LEU A 216 -17.98 -1.22 10.00
N GLN A 217 -17.93 -2.54 9.85
CA GLN A 217 -18.93 -3.48 10.38
C GLN A 217 -18.67 -3.84 11.85
N ASN A 218 -17.61 -3.29 12.45
CA ASN A 218 -17.13 -3.57 13.81
C ASN A 218 -16.51 -4.96 14.02
N ASP A 219 -16.26 -5.72 12.96
CA ASP A 219 -15.44 -6.94 13.05
C ASP A 219 -13.97 -6.57 13.31
N ASN A 220 -13.33 -7.27 14.25
CA ASN A 220 -11.93 -7.03 14.61
C ASN A 220 -10.98 -7.91 13.80
N TYR A 221 -10.06 -7.25 13.08
CA TYR A 221 -9.02 -7.90 12.27
C TYR A 221 -7.62 -7.83 12.91
N LEU A 222 -7.39 -6.85 13.78
CA LEU A 222 -6.10 -6.62 14.42
C LEU A 222 -6.28 -6.16 15.87
N LYS A 223 -5.33 -6.53 16.73
CA LYS A 223 -5.21 -5.95 18.07
C LYS A 223 -4.52 -4.59 18.01
N LEU A 224 -4.82 -3.71 18.96
CA LEU A 224 -4.25 -2.36 19.02
C LEU A 224 -2.70 -2.32 18.95
N PRO A 225 -1.94 -3.20 19.63
CA PRO A 225 -0.48 -3.23 19.49
C PRO A 225 -0.01 -3.56 18.06
N GLN A 226 -0.78 -4.35 17.31
CA GLN A 226 -0.45 -4.70 15.93
C GLN A 226 -0.69 -3.51 15.00
N VAL A 227 -1.84 -2.83 15.15
CA VAL A 227 -2.16 -1.59 14.43
C VAL A 227 -1.10 -0.54 14.67
N LYS A 228 -0.70 -0.32 15.92
CA LYS A 228 0.35 0.65 16.28
C LYS A 228 1.65 0.39 15.51
N ARG A 229 2.11 -0.85 15.45
CA ARG A 229 3.36 -1.21 14.75
C ARG A 229 3.23 -1.11 13.24
N ILE A 230 2.12 -1.52 12.66
CA ILE A 230 1.89 -1.38 11.22
C ILE A 230 1.85 0.10 10.82
N ASN A 231 1.18 0.95 11.61
CA ASN A 231 1.18 2.40 11.38
C ASN A 231 2.58 3.02 11.49
N ALA A 232 3.39 2.57 12.46
CA ALA A 232 4.78 3.02 12.57
C ALA A 232 5.59 2.64 11.32
N ILE A 233 5.46 1.40 10.84
CA ILE A 233 6.15 0.93 9.62
C ILE A 233 5.64 1.68 8.37
N MET A 234 4.33 1.98 8.28
CA MET A 234 3.81 2.80 7.18
C MET A 234 4.40 4.21 7.21
N LEU A 235 4.55 4.82 8.39
CA LEU A 235 5.17 6.14 8.51
C LEU A 235 6.65 6.12 8.08
N THR A 236 7.42 5.12 8.51
CA THR A 236 8.88 5.10 8.30
C THR A 236 9.33 4.42 7.02
N CYS A 237 8.50 3.56 6.42
CA CYS A 237 8.87 2.73 5.26
C CYS A 237 7.86 2.80 4.10
N GLY A 238 6.77 3.56 4.25
CA GLY A 238 5.63 3.54 3.32
C GLY A 238 5.92 4.12 1.93
N PHE A 239 6.91 5.00 1.82
CA PHE A 239 7.19 5.77 0.60
C PHE A 239 8.62 5.54 0.07
N TYR A 240 9.20 4.39 0.40
CA TYR A 240 10.55 4.00 -0.06
C TYR A 240 11.57 5.08 0.31
N ASP A 241 12.31 5.57 -0.68
CA ASP A 241 13.34 6.60 -0.56
C ASP A 241 12.76 8.01 -0.29
N GLU A 242 11.43 8.15 -0.25
CA GLU A 242 10.69 9.39 0.05
C GLU A 242 9.95 9.32 1.41
N ALA A 243 10.16 8.27 2.22
CA ALA A 243 9.45 8.14 3.50
C ALA A 243 9.72 9.31 4.48
N GLY A 244 10.96 9.79 4.54
CA GLY A 244 11.31 10.95 5.38
C GLY A 244 10.67 12.25 4.89
N GLU A 245 10.66 12.48 3.58
CA GLU A 245 10.05 13.66 2.95
C GLU A 245 8.53 13.64 3.11
N PHE A 246 7.88 12.47 2.90
CA PHE A 246 6.46 12.31 3.17
C PHE A 246 6.10 12.57 4.65
N ALA A 247 6.90 12.08 5.59
CA ALA A 247 6.68 12.36 7.01
C ALA A 247 6.84 13.86 7.33
N PHE A 248 7.77 14.55 6.67
CA PHE A 248 8.02 15.97 6.86
C PHE A 248 6.92 16.87 6.24
N GLU A 249 6.51 16.59 5.01
CA GLU A 249 5.54 17.42 4.26
C GLU A 249 4.09 17.08 4.63
N VAL A 250 3.78 15.79 4.81
CA VAL A 250 2.39 15.32 5.03
C VAL A 250 2.13 14.97 6.49
N GLY A 251 3.06 14.28 7.16
CA GLY A 251 2.90 13.94 8.58
C GLY A 251 1.81 12.90 8.86
N LEU A 252 1.64 11.90 7.99
CA LEU A 252 0.70 10.79 8.17
C LEU A 252 1.40 9.44 7.93
N PRO A 253 1.02 8.34 8.62
CA PRO A 253 1.28 6.99 8.16
C PRO A 253 0.62 6.73 6.81
N GLY A 254 1.34 6.15 5.84
CA GLY A 254 0.75 5.78 4.55
C GLY A 254 1.54 4.78 3.73
N LYS A 255 1.05 4.49 2.53
CA LYS A 255 1.73 3.66 1.53
C LYS A 255 1.36 4.11 0.12
N SER A 256 2.36 4.20 -0.75
CA SER A 256 2.20 4.41 -2.19
C SER A 256 2.27 3.12 -3.01
N GLY A 257 1.70 3.15 -4.21
CA GLY A 257 1.84 2.12 -5.24
C GLY A 257 2.09 2.73 -6.61
N VAL A 258 2.88 2.02 -7.44
CA VAL A 258 3.23 2.46 -8.81
C VAL A 258 2.04 2.53 -9.76
N GLY A 259 0.87 1.99 -9.37
CA GLY A 259 -0.40 2.22 -10.05
C GLY A 259 -0.96 3.64 -9.87
N GLY A 260 -0.25 4.53 -9.15
CA GLY A 260 -0.64 5.91 -8.92
C GLY A 260 -1.45 6.12 -7.64
N GLY A 261 -1.71 5.06 -6.88
CA GLY A 261 -2.44 5.14 -5.62
C GLY A 261 -1.54 5.56 -4.46
N ILE A 262 -2.10 6.35 -3.54
CA ILE A 262 -1.56 6.58 -2.20
C ILE A 262 -2.71 6.41 -1.22
N VAL A 263 -2.45 5.77 -0.09
CA VAL A 263 -3.33 5.74 1.06
C VAL A 263 -2.57 6.20 2.30
N ALA A 264 -3.20 7.04 3.10
CA ALA A 264 -2.65 7.56 4.34
C ALA A 264 -3.75 7.71 5.39
N LEU A 265 -3.40 7.84 6.66
CA LEU A 265 -4.40 7.95 7.73
C LEU A 265 -3.88 8.74 8.92
N LEU A 266 -4.81 9.39 9.63
CA LEU A 266 -4.59 9.95 10.94
C LEU A 266 -5.35 9.07 11.96
N PRO A 267 -4.66 8.35 12.86
CA PRO A 267 -5.32 7.42 13.79
C PRO A 267 -6.42 8.11 14.61
N ASN A 268 -7.58 7.44 14.72
CA ASN A 268 -8.79 7.97 15.38
C ASN A 268 -9.35 9.27 14.77
N LYS A 269 -9.05 9.59 13.51
CA LYS A 269 -9.60 10.78 12.82
C LYS A 269 -10.14 10.44 11.43
N PHE A 270 -9.28 10.02 10.50
CA PHE A 270 -9.66 9.72 9.13
C PHE A 270 -8.64 8.82 8.42
N CYS A 271 -9.10 8.19 7.34
CA CYS A 271 -8.28 7.58 6.31
C CYS A 271 -8.51 8.35 5.02
N VAL A 272 -7.46 8.58 4.25
CA VAL A 272 -7.50 9.26 2.95
C VAL A 272 -6.82 8.40 1.90
N SER A 273 -7.38 8.39 0.70
CA SER A 273 -6.72 7.83 -0.47
C SER A 273 -6.78 8.81 -1.62
N THR A 274 -5.71 8.84 -2.40
CA THR A 274 -5.60 9.60 -3.64
C THR A 274 -5.15 8.66 -4.75
N TRP A 275 -5.59 8.94 -5.97
CA TRP A 275 -5.11 8.24 -7.15
C TRP A 275 -4.85 9.21 -8.28
N SER A 276 -3.64 9.14 -8.83
CA SER A 276 -3.29 9.74 -10.11
C SER A 276 -2.11 8.98 -10.71
N PRO A 277 -2.18 8.58 -12.00
CA PRO A 277 -1.23 7.63 -12.58
C PRO A 277 0.17 8.22 -12.80
N GLY A 278 0.30 9.54 -12.85
CA GLY A 278 1.59 10.19 -13.08
C GLY A 278 2.48 10.17 -11.83
N LEU A 279 3.65 9.53 -11.95
CA LEU A 279 4.60 9.36 -10.85
C LEU A 279 5.70 10.43 -10.89
N ASN A 280 6.21 10.79 -9.71
CA ASN A 280 7.43 11.57 -9.54
C ASN A 280 8.68 10.70 -9.80
N ARG A 281 9.88 11.29 -9.66
CA ARG A 281 11.15 10.58 -9.91
C ARG A 281 11.41 9.42 -8.94
N LYS A 282 10.77 9.41 -7.77
CA LYS A 282 10.89 8.37 -6.74
C LYS A 282 9.80 7.29 -6.85
N GLY A 283 8.90 7.39 -7.84
CA GLY A 283 7.87 6.39 -8.10
C GLY A 283 6.57 6.56 -7.29
N ASN A 284 6.38 7.72 -6.66
CA ASN A 284 5.15 8.06 -5.93
C ASN A 284 4.24 8.95 -6.78
N SER A 285 2.92 8.86 -6.60
CA SER A 285 1.97 9.70 -7.37
C SER A 285 2.22 11.18 -7.11
N LYS A 286 2.58 11.93 -8.16
CA LYS A 286 2.97 13.33 -8.03
C LYS A 286 1.81 14.20 -7.53
N LEU A 287 0.64 14.07 -8.15
CA LEU A 287 -0.55 14.80 -7.72
C LEU A 287 -1.13 14.27 -6.41
N GLY A 288 -0.95 12.98 -6.10
CA GLY A 288 -1.34 12.41 -4.81
C GLY A 288 -0.57 13.02 -3.64
N MET A 289 0.76 13.16 -3.78
CA MET A 289 1.61 13.81 -2.77
C MET A 289 1.18 15.25 -2.51
N LEU A 290 1.04 16.06 -3.57
CA LEU A 290 0.56 17.44 -3.49
C LEU A 290 -0.80 17.53 -2.79
N ALA A 291 -1.73 16.65 -3.15
CA ALA A 291 -3.07 16.64 -2.56
C ALA A 291 -3.05 16.33 -1.06
N LEU A 292 -2.18 15.43 -0.62
CA LEU A 292 -2.06 15.06 0.80
C LEU A 292 -1.39 16.16 1.63
N GLU A 293 -0.33 16.79 1.11
CA GLU A 293 0.30 17.96 1.73
C GLU A 293 -0.69 19.12 1.88
N LYS A 294 -1.46 19.41 0.82
CA LYS A 294 -2.49 20.45 0.85
C LYS A 294 -3.59 20.13 1.86
N LEU A 295 -4.03 18.86 1.93
CA LEU A 295 -5.03 18.41 2.89
C LEU A 295 -4.55 18.65 4.33
N THR A 296 -3.35 18.23 4.69
CA THR A 296 -2.85 18.39 6.07
C THR A 296 -2.56 19.85 6.40
N THR A 297 -2.08 20.64 5.43
CA THR A 297 -1.91 22.09 5.57
C THR A 297 -3.23 22.83 5.82
N ASP A 298 -4.26 22.58 5.00
CA ASP A 298 -5.54 23.27 5.10
C ASP A 298 -6.34 22.86 6.34
N THR A 299 -6.15 21.62 6.79
CA THR A 299 -6.89 21.07 7.94
C THR A 299 -6.16 21.27 9.26
N GLY A 300 -4.84 21.47 9.24
CA GLY A 300 -3.98 21.42 10.42
C GLY A 300 -3.92 20.03 11.06
N LEU A 301 -4.30 18.97 10.34
CA LEU A 301 -4.37 17.60 10.86
C LEU A 301 -3.19 16.77 10.39
N SER A 302 -2.22 16.61 11.28
CA SER A 302 -1.03 15.75 11.12
C SER A 302 -0.79 14.96 12.41
N ILE A 303 0.11 13.97 12.40
CA ILE A 303 0.55 13.29 13.63
C ILE A 303 1.51 14.13 14.50
N PHE A 304 2.08 15.19 13.92
CA PHE A 304 2.97 16.17 14.54
C PHE A 304 2.25 17.50 14.76
#